data_AF-A0A9P9TH04-F1
#
_entry.id   AF-A0A9P9TH04-F1
#
_cell.length_a   1.000
_cell.length_b   1.000
_cell.length_c   1.000
_cell.angle_alpha   90.00
_cell.angle_beta   90.00
_cell.angle_gamma   90.00
#
_symmetry.space_group_name_H-M   'P 1'
#
loop_
_entity.id
_entity.type
_entity.pdbx_description
1 polymer ?
#
loop_
_entity_poly.entity_id
_entity_poly.type
_entity_poly.pdbx_seq_one_letter_code
_entity_poly.pdbx_strand_id
1 'polypeptide(L)'
;MAGTKTDIGELILLGRILWFMSLTLLTLSYITVGLRLWVRCRITKSAGWDDFSMVATLILFTCYCAFILIVTLRGQERRLFDLKDIHQSLIYVQLSEVFYILTTTMLKISLGLFFLRVLTKRWQRLLFHVLLAVSAIYGFFYVIKSIFVCGNPAKIADTMLGSKKCLPTGLILATGYLYGTLNVIADWTFVLIPISVLLDSELDRRSKISVSLVMALGAVGSVSSIMRMVYLRGLVGVPTGLNPITIRATIWATAEPGTGIIAASIAILRPLIRNITTNIRTRASVPIPRRAQKKIPDEEEDTIALTSQDSKKSSMRTEATESDPWSPTVTFGQATSTRIVSITGGKALPPLP
;
A
#
# COMPACT_ATOMS: atom_id res chain seq x y z
N MET A 1 38.12 -9.61 -25.51
CA MET A 1 37.63 -10.83 -24.84
C MET A 1 37.42 -10.69 -23.32
N ALA A 2 37.78 -9.56 -22.69
CA ALA A 2 37.47 -9.31 -21.26
C ALA A 2 36.02 -8.86 -21.02
N GLY A 3 35.40 -8.11 -21.95
CA GLY A 3 34.02 -7.60 -21.81
C GLY A 3 32.92 -8.67 -21.85
N THR A 4 33.10 -9.74 -22.64
CA THR A 4 32.07 -10.79 -22.79
C THR A 4 31.93 -11.69 -21.57
N LYS A 5 32.98 -11.86 -20.75
CA LYS A 5 32.87 -12.65 -19.50
C LYS A 5 32.21 -11.86 -18.37
N THR A 6 32.44 -10.54 -18.29
CA THR A 6 31.79 -9.65 -17.32
C THR A 6 30.29 -9.54 -17.58
N ASP A 7 29.87 -9.47 -18.84
CA ASP A 7 28.45 -9.35 -19.20
C ASP A 7 27.63 -10.61 -18.85
N ILE A 8 28.22 -11.81 -18.97
CA ILE A 8 27.52 -13.07 -18.65
C ILE A 8 27.37 -13.24 -17.14
N GLY A 9 28.39 -12.88 -16.34
CA GLY A 9 28.32 -12.92 -14.88
C GLY A 9 27.24 -11.98 -14.33
N GLU A 10 27.19 -10.75 -14.84
CA GLU A 10 26.14 -9.77 -14.54
C GLU A 10 24.74 -10.30 -14.90
N LEU A 11 24.59 -10.92 -16.07
CA LEU A 11 23.31 -11.48 -16.52
C LEU A 11 22.77 -12.57 -15.58
N ILE A 12 23.64 -13.48 -15.12
CA ILE A 12 23.27 -14.54 -14.18
C ILE A 12 22.91 -13.96 -12.81
N LEU A 13 23.66 -12.96 -12.34
CA LEU A 13 23.39 -12.27 -11.08
C LEU A 13 22.02 -11.56 -11.13
N LEU A 14 21.78 -10.77 -12.17
CA LEU A 14 20.51 -10.07 -12.41
C LEU A 14 19.32 -11.04 -12.51
N GLY A 15 19.51 -12.17 -13.20
CA GLY A 15 18.50 -13.23 -13.28
C GLY A 15 18.17 -13.82 -11.90
N ARG A 16 19.17 -14.14 -11.08
CA ARG A 16 18.96 -14.61 -9.70
C ARG A 16 18.22 -13.58 -8.84
N ILE A 17 18.60 -12.31 -8.92
CA ILE A 17 17.93 -11.22 -8.20
C ILE A 17 16.45 -11.16 -8.59
N LEU A 18 16.16 -11.18 -9.89
CA LEU A 18 14.78 -11.17 -10.41
C LEU A 18 13.97 -12.37 -9.89
N TRP A 19 14.58 -13.56 -9.81
CA TRP A 19 13.92 -14.77 -9.31
C TRP A 19 13.50 -14.64 -7.84
N PHE A 20 14.44 -14.30 -6.95
CA PHE A 20 14.14 -14.12 -5.52
C PHE A 20 13.17 -12.98 -5.27
N MET A 21 13.34 -11.86 -5.98
CA MET A 21 12.46 -10.71 -5.89
C MET A 21 11.02 -11.04 -6.31
N SER A 22 10.84 -11.77 -7.41
CA SER A 22 9.52 -12.18 -7.88
C SER A 22 8.82 -13.09 -6.87
N LEU A 23 9.54 -14.06 -6.29
CA LEU A 23 8.99 -14.97 -5.29
C LEU A 23 8.58 -14.25 -3.99
N THR A 24 9.44 -13.35 -3.51
CA THR A 24 9.18 -12.56 -2.29
C THR A 24 8.01 -11.60 -2.47
N LEU A 25 7.94 -10.87 -3.57
CA LEU A 25 6.81 -9.98 -3.87
C LEU A 25 5.51 -10.76 -4.05
N LEU A 26 5.54 -11.91 -4.72
CA LEU A 26 4.35 -12.73 -4.92
C LEU A 26 3.81 -13.27 -3.59
N THR A 27 4.67 -13.87 -2.77
CA THR A 27 4.27 -14.40 -1.45
C THR A 27 3.72 -13.32 -0.52
N LEU A 28 4.37 -12.16 -0.45
CA LEU A 28 3.87 -11.02 0.32
C LEU A 28 2.54 -10.48 -0.23
N SER A 29 2.35 -10.49 -1.55
CA SER A 29 1.09 -10.07 -2.17
C SER A 29 -0.07 -11.00 -1.79
N TYR A 30 0.14 -12.32 -1.80
CA TYR A 30 -0.87 -13.29 -1.36
C TYR A 30 -1.25 -13.10 0.12
N ILE A 31 -0.25 -12.92 0.99
CA ILE A 31 -0.48 -12.72 2.43
C ILE A 31 -1.28 -11.43 2.67
N THR A 32 -0.87 -10.32 2.06
CA THR A 32 -1.49 -9.01 2.28
C THR A 32 -2.89 -8.91 1.67
N VAL A 33 -3.13 -9.45 0.48
CA VAL A 33 -4.46 -9.51 -0.14
C VAL A 33 -5.37 -10.47 0.62
N GLY A 34 -4.87 -11.63 1.07
CA GLY A 34 -5.64 -12.56 1.90
C GLY A 34 -6.11 -11.92 3.20
N LEU A 35 -5.22 -11.18 3.87
CA LEU A 35 -5.56 -10.43 5.08
C LEU A 35 -6.53 -9.28 4.77
N ARG A 36 -6.43 -8.64 3.59
CA ARG A 36 -7.39 -7.60 3.12
C ARG A 36 -8.79 -8.16 2.99
N LEU A 37 -8.93 -9.30 2.32
CA LEU A 37 -10.23 -9.97 2.16
C LEU A 37 -10.80 -10.41 3.51
N TRP A 38 -9.96 -10.95 4.40
CA TRP A 38 -10.41 -11.34 5.73
C TRP A 38 -10.98 -10.15 6.52
N VAL A 39 -10.28 -9.02 6.53
CA VAL A 39 -10.75 -7.78 7.18
C VAL A 39 -12.05 -7.28 6.57
N ARG A 40 -12.12 -7.17 5.24
CA ARG A 40 -13.27 -6.62 4.54
C ARG A 40 -14.51 -7.49 4.65
N CYS A 41 -14.36 -8.81 4.55
CA CYS A 41 -15.48 -9.76 4.60
C CYS A 41 -15.93 -10.08 6.03
N ARG A 42 -15.01 -10.30 6.98
CA ARG A 42 -15.36 -10.75 8.34
C ARG A 42 -15.51 -9.61 9.34
N ILE A 43 -14.62 -8.61 9.31
CA ILE A 43 -14.56 -7.58 10.35
C ILE A 43 -15.42 -6.36 9.97
N THR A 44 -15.15 -5.77 8.81
CA THR A 44 -15.85 -4.57 8.36
C THR A 44 -17.18 -4.89 7.66
N LYS A 45 -17.33 -6.13 7.15
CA LYS A 45 -18.51 -6.57 6.36
C LYS A 45 -18.84 -5.59 5.21
N SER A 46 -17.80 -5.03 4.59
CA SER A 46 -17.91 -4.01 3.55
C SER A 46 -16.99 -4.39 2.40
N ALA A 47 -17.27 -5.57 1.82
CA ALA A 47 -16.63 -6.02 0.58
C ALA A 47 -17.15 -5.15 -0.57
N GLY A 48 -16.22 -4.60 -1.36
CA GLY A 48 -16.56 -3.74 -2.49
C GLY A 48 -15.98 -4.24 -3.81
N TRP A 49 -16.36 -3.57 -4.89
CA TRP A 49 -15.79 -3.80 -6.23
C TRP A 49 -14.27 -3.60 -6.28
N ASP A 50 -13.72 -2.77 -5.39
CA ASP A 50 -12.28 -2.58 -5.23
C ASP A 50 -11.56 -3.85 -4.77
N ASP A 51 -12.19 -4.68 -3.92
CA ASP A 51 -11.62 -5.93 -3.45
C ASP A 51 -11.62 -7.00 -4.56
N PHE A 52 -12.70 -7.09 -5.34
CA PHE A 52 -12.76 -8.00 -6.50
C PHE A 52 -11.68 -7.65 -7.54
N SER A 53 -11.56 -6.36 -7.88
CA SER A 53 -10.52 -5.89 -8.81
C SER A 53 -9.10 -6.12 -8.28
N MET A 54 -8.88 -6.07 -6.96
CA MET A 54 -7.59 -6.39 -6.35
C MET A 54 -7.27 -7.88 -6.46
N VAL A 55 -8.26 -8.77 -6.28
CA VAL A 55 -8.08 -10.21 -6.50
C VAL A 55 -7.78 -10.52 -7.96
N ALA A 56 -8.49 -9.88 -8.90
CA ALA A 56 -8.20 -10.00 -10.32
C ALA A 56 -6.76 -9.53 -10.64
N THR A 57 -6.33 -8.42 -10.03
CA THR A 57 -4.95 -7.91 -10.15
C THR A 57 -3.94 -8.94 -9.63
N LEU A 58 -4.20 -9.58 -8.48
CA LEU A 58 -3.33 -10.62 -7.93
C LEU A 58 -3.22 -11.83 -8.86
N ILE A 59 -4.33 -12.29 -9.45
CA ILE A 59 -4.32 -13.41 -10.41
C ILE A 59 -3.45 -13.08 -11.63
N LEU A 60 -3.62 -11.89 -12.19
CA LEU A 60 -2.82 -11.43 -13.33
C LEU A 60 -1.34 -11.30 -12.96
N PHE A 61 -1.04 -10.80 -11.77
CA PHE A 61 0.33 -10.71 -11.26
C PHE A 61 0.96 -12.09 -11.06
N THR A 62 0.19 -13.08 -10.61
CA THR A 62 0.64 -14.48 -10.51
C THR A 62 0.99 -15.04 -11.88
N CYS A 63 0.15 -14.82 -12.90
CA CYS A 63 0.45 -15.23 -14.28
C CYS A 63 1.74 -14.56 -14.80
N TYR A 64 1.88 -13.25 -14.58
CA TYR A 64 3.10 -12.51 -14.93
C TYR A 64 4.35 -13.11 -14.27
N CYS A 65 4.34 -13.29 -12.95
CA CYS A 65 5.44 -13.86 -12.20
C CYS A 65 5.75 -15.29 -12.65
N ALA A 66 4.75 -16.12 -12.95
CA ALA A 66 4.96 -17.48 -13.44
C ALA A 66 5.75 -17.50 -14.75
N PHE A 67 5.39 -16.65 -15.73
CA PHE A 67 6.13 -16.55 -16.98
C PHE A 67 7.57 -16.06 -16.79
N ILE A 68 7.77 -15.04 -15.94
CA ILE A 68 9.11 -14.54 -15.62
C ILE A 68 9.97 -15.60 -14.94
N LEU A 69 9.41 -16.37 -14.01
CA LEU A 69 10.13 -17.46 -13.33
C LEU A 69 10.52 -18.56 -14.33
N ILE A 70 9.62 -18.96 -15.24
CA ILE A 70 9.92 -19.93 -16.31
C ILE A 70 11.07 -19.44 -17.20
N VAL A 71 11.01 -18.19 -17.66
CA VAL A 71 12.07 -17.59 -18.51
C VAL A 71 13.41 -17.56 -17.76
N THR A 72 13.40 -17.20 -16.48
CA THR A 72 14.60 -17.11 -15.65
C THR A 72 15.21 -18.50 -15.40
N LEU A 73 14.39 -19.52 -15.15
CA LEU A 73 14.83 -20.91 -15.00
C LEU A 73 15.48 -21.43 -16.29
N ARG A 74 14.83 -21.22 -17.44
CA ARG A 74 15.37 -21.60 -18.76
C ARG A 74 16.69 -20.90 -19.06
N GLY A 75 16.82 -19.64 -18.63
CA GLY A 75 18.06 -18.87 -18.74
C GLY A 75 19.18 -19.41 -17.87
N GLN A 76 18.88 -19.82 -16.64
CA GLN A 76 19.85 -20.39 -15.71
C GLN A 76 20.33 -21.78 -16.14
N GLU A 77 19.44 -22.59 -16.71
CA GLU A 77 19.75 -23.93 -17.24
C GLU A 77 20.52 -23.90 -18.57
N ARG A 78 20.87 -22.70 -19.09
CA ARG A 78 21.52 -22.54 -20.41
C ARG A 78 20.74 -23.17 -21.56
N ARG A 79 19.43 -23.42 -21.40
CA ARG A 79 18.57 -23.96 -22.47
C ARG A 79 18.33 -22.95 -23.60
N LEU A 80 18.80 -21.72 -23.45
CA LEU A 80 18.72 -20.66 -24.46
C LEU A 80 19.67 -20.86 -25.67
N PHE A 81 20.40 -21.98 -25.77
CA PHE A 81 21.32 -22.25 -26.88
C PHE A 81 20.73 -23.15 -27.98
N ASP A 82 19.56 -23.77 -27.78
CA ASP A 82 18.85 -24.51 -28.83
C ASP A 82 17.75 -23.64 -29.47
N LEU A 83 17.63 -23.69 -30.79
CA LEU A 83 16.71 -22.83 -31.57
C LEU A 83 15.25 -23.04 -31.17
N LYS A 84 14.86 -24.29 -30.87
CA LYS A 84 13.50 -24.61 -30.39
C LYS A 84 13.22 -23.98 -29.02
N ASP A 85 14.23 -23.94 -28.16
CA ASP A 85 14.10 -23.40 -26.81
C ASP A 85 14.12 -21.87 -26.77
N ILE A 86 14.78 -21.23 -27.73
CA ILE A 86 14.73 -19.78 -27.94
C ILE A 86 13.30 -19.35 -28.34
N HIS A 87 12.69 -20.08 -29.28
CA HIS A 87 11.33 -19.82 -29.77
C HIS A 87 10.31 -19.78 -28.62
N GLN A 88 10.31 -20.82 -27.77
CA GLN A 88 9.41 -20.88 -26.62
C GLN A 88 9.68 -19.78 -25.60
N SER A 89 10.96 -19.47 -25.34
CA SER A 89 11.33 -18.43 -24.37
C SER A 89 10.84 -17.05 -24.82
N LEU A 90 10.89 -16.76 -26.12
CA LEU A 90 10.40 -15.49 -26.67
C LEU A 90 8.87 -15.35 -26.54
N ILE A 91 8.12 -16.44 -26.70
CA ILE A 91 6.67 -16.46 -26.46
C ILE A 91 6.37 -16.16 -24.99
N TYR A 92 7.10 -16.76 -24.04
CA TYR A 92 6.90 -16.49 -22.61
C TYR A 92 7.25 -15.05 -22.22
N VAL A 93 8.28 -14.45 -22.82
CA VAL A 93 8.61 -13.02 -22.64
C VAL A 93 7.49 -12.13 -23.20
N GLN A 94 6.93 -12.46 -24.35
CA GLN A 94 5.81 -11.70 -24.92
C GLN A 94 4.56 -11.80 -24.04
N LEU A 95 4.24 -13.00 -23.55
CA LEU A 95 3.12 -13.21 -22.64
C LEU A 95 3.32 -12.46 -21.33
N SER A 96 4.54 -12.47 -20.75
CA SER A 96 4.81 -11.72 -19.53
C SER A 96 4.62 -10.21 -19.72
N GLU A 97 5.00 -9.65 -20.87
CA GLU A 97 4.72 -8.25 -21.18
C GLU A 97 3.21 -7.95 -21.15
N VAL A 98 2.39 -8.80 -21.80
CA VAL A 98 0.93 -8.67 -21.83
C VAL A 98 0.33 -8.73 -20.42
N PHE A 99 0.72 -9.72 -19.62
CA PHE A 99 0.22 -9.86 -18.24
C PHE A 99 0.69 -8.72 -17.34
N TYR A 100 1.88 -8.15 -17.56
CA TYR A 100 2.34 -6.96 -16.83
C TYR A 100 1.45 -5.74 -17.11
N ILE A 101 1.12 -5.48 -18.39
CA ILE A 101 0.25 -4.36 -18.79
C ILE A 101 -1.14 -4.52 -18.17
N LEU A 102 -1.70 -5.74 -18.23
CA LEU A 102 -2.99 -6.05 -17.61
C LEU A 102 -2.95 -5.87 -16.09
N THR A 103 -1.89 -6.33 -15.43
CA THR A 103 -1.73 -6.21 -13.97
C THR A 103 -1.65 -4.74 -13.55
N THR A 104 -0.80 -3.95 -14.19
CA THR A 104 -0.63 -2.52 -13.86
C THR A 104 -1.92 -1.72 -14.12
N THR A 105 -2.62 -2.01 -15.21
CA THR A 105 -3.92 -1.39 -15.51
C THR A 105 -4.98 -1.76 -14.48
N MET A 106 -5.10 -3.04 -14.13
CA MET A 106 -6.07 -3.50 -13.11
C MET A 106 -5.74 -2.98 -11.72
N LEU A 107 -4.46 -2.89 -11.36
CA LEU A 107 -4.02 -2.28 -10.11
C LEU A 107 -4.48 -0.83 -10.01
N LYS A 108 -4.30 -0.04 -11.08
CA LYS A 108 -4.76 1.35 -11.15
C LYS A 108 -6.27 1.46 -11.03
N ILE A 109 -7.02 0.57 -11.70
CA ILE A 109 -8.48 0.49 -11.56
C ILE A 109 -8.87 0.20 -10.11
N SER A 110 -8.24 -0.78 -9.47
CA SER A 110 -8.49 -1.12 -8.05
C SER A 110 -8.24 0.06 -7.11
N LEU A 111 -7.09 0.74 -7.28
CA LEU A 111 -6.76 1.95 -6.52
C LEU A 111 -7.73 3.10 -6.80
N GLY A 112 -8.08 3.32 -8.06
CA GLY A 112 -8.99 4.40 -8.44
C GLY A 112 -10.42 4.18 -7.93
N LEU A 113 -10.92 2.94 -7.94
CA LEU A 113 -12.20 2.59 -7.33
C LEU A 113 -12.19 2.83 -5.81
N PHE A 114 -11.07 2.52 -5.14
CA PHE A 114 -10.89 2.84 -3.73
C PHE A 114 -10.95 4.35 -3.49
N PHE A 115 -10.26 5.17 -4.31
CA PHE A 115 -10.32 6.62 -4.20
C PHE A 115 -11.70 7.19 -4.49
N LEU A 116 -12.42 6.67 -5.48
CA LEU A 116 -13.78 7.11 -5.78
C LEU A 116 -14.76 6.92 -4.61
N ARG A 117 -14.48 5.98 -3.70
CA ARG A 117 -15.23 5.81 -2.45
C ARG A 117 -14.84 6.83 -1.37
N VAL A 118 -13.60 7.32 -1.38
CA VAL A 118 -13.07 8.27 -0.37
C VAL A 118 -13.32 9.72 -0.77
N LEU A 119 -13.26 10.02 -2.08
CA LEU A 119 -13.37 11.37 -2.60
C LEU A 119 -14.83 11.86 -2.59
N THR A 120 -15.05 13.03 -1.99
CA THR A 120 -16.37 13.67 -1.90
C THR A 120 -16.57 14.74 -2.97
N LYS A 121 -15.51 15.47 -3.38
CA LYS A 121 -15.60 16.56 -4.36
C LYS A 121 -15.86 16.01 -5.77
N ARG A 122 -16.85 16.59 -6.48
CA ARG A 122 -17.25 16.16 -7.84
C ARG A 122 -16.12 16.25 -8.86
N TRP A 123 -15.35 17.36 -8.85
CA TRP A 123 -14.21 17.56 -9.76
C TRP A 123 -13.12 16.50 -9.58
N GLN A 124 -12.80 16.13 -8.33
CA GLN A 124 -11.82 15.07 -8.05
C GLN A 124 -12.32 13.70 -8.55
N ARG A 125 -13.61 13.39 -8.33
CA ARG A 125 -14.22 12.15 -8.84
C ARG A 125 -14.25 12.09 -10.36
N LEU A 126 -14.58 13.18 -11.04
CA LEU A 126 -14.59 13.26 -12.50
C LEU A 126 -13.19 12.99 -13.05
N LEU A 127 -12.17 13.63 -12.46
CA LEU A 127 -10.78 13.45 -12.87
C LEU A 127 -10.33 11.98 -12.74
N PHE A 128 -10.69 11.30 -11.66
CA PHE A 128 -10.42 9.87 -11.50
C PHE A 128 -11.14 9.00 -12.54
N HIS A 129 -12.40 9.29 -12.87
CA HIS A 129 -13.10 8.54 -13.93
C HIS A 129 -12.40 8.71 -15.28
N VAL A 130 -12.02 9.94 -15.64
CA VAL A 130 -11.28 10.22 -16.88
C VAL A 130 -9.94 9.50 -16.87
N LEU A 131 -9.19 9.57 -15.77
CA LEU A 131 -7.89 8.92 -15.65
C LEU A 131 -7.98 7.40 -15.80
N LEU A 132 -8.96 6.77 -15.13
CA LEU A 132 -9.20 5.33 -15.22
C LEU A 132 -9.64 4.92 -16.63
N ALA A 133 -10.52 5.69 -17.26
CA ALA A 133 -10.95 5.44 -18.64
C ALA A 133 -9.77 5.52 -19.61
N VAL A 134 -8.96 6.58 -19.53
CA VAL A 134 -7.76 6.75 -20.38
C VAL A 134 -6.77 5.62 -20.15
N SER A 135 -6.51 5.26 -18.88
CA SER A 135 -5.59 4.17 -18.53
C SER A 135 -6.09 2.82 -19.06
N ALA A 136 -7.39 2.54 -18.96
CA ALA A 136 -7.99 1.30 -19.45
C ALA A 136 -7.97 1.22 -20.97
N ILE A 137 -8.36 2.29 -21.67
CA ILE A 137 -8.36 2.35 -23.15
C ILE A 137 -6.94 2.17 -23.68
N TYR A 138 -5.98 2.93 -23.13
CA TYR A 138 -4.62 2.90 -23.62
C TYR A 138 -3.88 1.62 -23.21
N GLY A 139 -4.16 1.05 -22.04
CA GLY A 139 -3.70 -0.28 -21.63
C GLY A 139 -4.22 -1.38 -22.56
N PHE A 140 -5.50 -1.34 -22.91
CA PHE A 140 -6.10 -2.28 -23.86
C PHE A 140 -5.49 -2.16 -25.26
N PHE A 141 -5.31 -0.93 -25.76
CA PHE A 141 -4.61 -0.67 -27.01
C PHE A 141 -3.18 -1.24 -26.99
N TYR A 142 -2.45 -1.04 -25.90
CA TYR A 142 -1.07 -1.52 -25.78
C TYR A 142 -0.99 -3.07 -25.70
N VAL A 143 -1.99 -3.73 -25.09
CA VAL A 143 -2.14 -5.19 -25.13
C VAL A 143 -2.36 -5.69 -26.56
N ILE A 144 -3.29 -5.10 -27.31
CA ILE A 144 -3.51 -5.46 -28.72
C ILE A 144 -2.23 -5.24 -29.52
N LYS A 145 -1.59 -4.09 -29.39
CA LYS A 145 -0.32 -3.79 -30.07
C LYS A 145 0.77 -4.80 -29.72
N SER A 146 0.85 -5.24 -28.46
CA SER A 146 1.82 -6.23 -27.99
C SER A 146 1.56 -7.61 -28.62
N ILE A 147 0.30 -8.05 -28.69
CA ILE A 147 -0.09 -9.32 -29.32
C ILE A 147 0.09 -9.29 -30.85
N PHE A 148 -0.18 -8.17 -31.51
CA PHE A 148 -0.14 -8.06 -32.97
C PHE A 148 1.12 -7.35 -33.50
N VAL A 149 2.19 -7.24 -32.68
CA VAL A 149 3.41 -6.49 -33.03
C VAL A 149 4.07 -6.97 -34.33
N CYS A 150 3.90 -8.25 -34.67
CA CYS A 150 4.44 -8.89 -35.86
C CYS A 150 3.34 -9.53 -36.74
N GLY A 151 2.09 -9.06 -36.62
CA GLY A 151 0.96 -9.60 -37.35
C GLY A 151 0.37 -10.83 -36.66
N ASN A 152 0.69 -12.04 -37.11
CA ASN A 152 0.05 -13.26 -36.59
C ASN A 152 0.68 -13.70 -35.24
N PRO A 153 -0.09 -13.72 -34.13
CA PRO A 153 0.43 -14.11 -32.81
C PRO A 153 0.97 -15.54 -32.78
N ALA A 154 0.46 -16.44 -33.62
CA ALA A 154 0.93 -17.82 -33.71
C ALA A 154 2.33 -17.97 -34.35
N LYS A 155 2.79 -16.94 -35.08
CA LYS A 155 4.09 -16.92 -35.77
C LYS A 155 5.06 -15.89 -35.19
N ILE A 156 4.77 -15.35 -34.00
CA ILE A 156 5.57 -14.26 -33.41
C ILE A 156 7.04 -14.60 -33.34
N ALA A 157 7.39 -15.80 -32.87
CA ALA A 157 8.79 -16.14 -32.70
C ALA A 157 9.51 -16.47 -34.02
N ASP A 158 8.83 -17.01 -35.02
CA ASP A 158 9.39 -17.13 -36.39
C ASP A 158 9.62 -15.74 -37.03
N THR A 159 8.72 -14.79 -36.73
CA THR A 159 8.74 -13.45 -37.33
C THR A 159 9.80 -12.56 -36.67
N MET A 160 10.04 -12.73 -35.36
CA MET A 160 11.08 -12.03 -34.60
C MET A 160 12.50 -12.46 -34.99
N LEU A 161 12.70 -13.70 -35.46
CA LEU A 161 14.02 -14.20 -35.86
C LEU A 161 14.40 -13.90 -37.33
N GLY A 162 13.52 -13.35 -38.18
CA GLY A 162 13.90 -13.11 -39.57
C GLY A 162 12.90 -12.51 -40.55
N SER A 163 11.75 -11.96 -40.13
CA SER A 163 10.73 -11.50 -41.09
C SER A 163 10.53 -9.99 -41.13
N LYS A 164 10.40 -9.44 -42.35
CA LYS A 164 10.19 -8.01 -42.67
C LYS A 164 8.80 -7.47 -42.32
N LYS A 165 7.98 -8.21 -41.57
CA LYS A 165 6.55 -7.90 -41.31
C LYS A 165 6.23 -7.40 -39.89
N CYS A 166 7.24 -7.14 -39.06
CA CYS A 166 7.01 -6.50 -37.75
C CYS A 166 6.81 -5.00 -37.86
N LEU A 167 6.12 -4.41 -36.87
CA LEU A 167 5.98 -2.96 -36.77
C LEU A 167 7.37 -2.29 -36.80
N PRO A 168 7.50 -1.14 -37.48
CA PRO A 168 8.77 -0.43 -37.53
C PRO A 168 9.21 -0.02 -36.11
N THR A 169 10.49 -0.16 -35.82
CA THR A 169 11.13 0.20 -34.54
C THR A 169 10.71 1.59 -34.04
N GLY A 170 10.58 2.56 -34.95
CA GLY A 170 10.11 3.91 -34.60
C GLY A 170 8.68 3.94 -34.03
N LEU A 171 7.76 3.14 -34.59
CA LEU A 171 6.39 3.05 -34.10
C LEU A 171 6.31 2.31 -32.76
N ILE A 172 7.14 1.28 -32.57
CA ILE A 172 7.27 0.56 -31.29
C ILE A 172 7.76 1.51 -30.19
N LEU A 173 8.80 2.29 -30.46
CA LEU A 173 9.34 3.26 -29.52
C LEU A 173 8.33 4.39 -29.24
N ALA A 174 7.71 4.96 -30.27
CA ALA A 174 6.73 6.03 -30.11
C ALA A 174 5.54 5.60 -29.23
N THR A 175 4.96 4.44 -29.52
CA THR A 175 3.84 3.90 -28.72
C THR A 175 4.24 3.53 -27.30
N GLY A 176 5.45 2.99 -27.10
CA GLY A 176 6.01 2.69 -25.79
C GLY A 176 6.30 3.93 -24.95
N TYR A 177 6.82 5.00 -25.56
CA TYR A 177 7.01 6.28 -24.89
C TYR A 177 5.68 6.92 -24.50
N LEU A 178 4.70 6.92 -25.41
CA LEU A 178 3.36 7.41 -25.10
C LEU A 178 2.71 6.61 -23.96
N TYR A 179 2.86 5.28 -23.95
CA TYR A 179 2.42 4.43 -22.84
C TYR A 179 3.10 4.81 -21.52
N GLY A 180 4.43 4.96 -21.54
CA GLY A 180 5.22 5.36 -20.38
C GLY A 180 4.79 6.71 -19.81
N THR A 181 4.64 7.73 -20.67
CA THR A 181 4.23 9.08 -20.26
C THR A 181 2.83 9.07 -19.62
N LEU A 182 1.86 8.38 -20.23
CA LEU A 182 0.52 8.26 -19.65
C LEU A 182 0.54 7.53 -18.31
N ASN A 183 1.38 6.50 -18.17
CA ASN A 183 1.55 5.77 -16.91
C ASN A 183 2.08 6.69 -15.80
N VAL A 184 3.11 7.50 -16.10
CA VAL A 184 3.68 8.48 -15.18
C VAL A 184 2.66 9.55 -14.79
N ILE A 185 1.93 10.11 -15.76
CA ILE A 185 0.88 11.11 -15.50
C ILE A 185 -0.19 10.54 -14.56
N ALA A 186 -0.60 9.29 -14.79
CA ALA A 186 -1.53 8.61 -13.90
C ALA A 186 -0.95 8.48 -12.49
N ASP A 187 0.26 7.98 -12.34
CA ASP A 187 0.91 7.80 -11.03
C ASP A 187 1.00 9.13 -10.26
N TRP A 188 1.41 10.22 -10.93
CA TRP A 188 1.44 11.56 -10.34
C TRP A 188 0.06 12.07 -9.95
N THR A 189 -0.97 11.76 -10.73
CA THR A 189 -2.36 12.12 -10.39
C THR A 189 -2.81 11.41 -9.11
N PHE A 190 -2.45 10.13 -8.96
CA PHE A 190 -2.68 9.37 -7.72
C PHE A 190 -1.92 9.95 -6.51
N VAL A 191 -0.83 10.69 -6.71
CA VAL A 191 -0.09 11.39 -5.64
C VAL A 191 -0.70 12.76 -5.34
N LEU A 192 -0.97 13.57 -6.36
CA LEU A 192 -1.37 14.97 -6.22
C LEU A 192 -2.79 15.13 -5.70
N ILE A 193 -3.74 14.32 -6.17
CA ILE A 193 -5.14 14.47 -5.76
C ILE A 193 -5.29 14.23 -4.25
N PRO A 194 -4.75 13.16 -3.66
CA PRO A 194 -4.93 12.95 -2.24
C PRO A 194 -4.21 13.98 -1.38
N ILE A 195 -3.10 14.59 -1.85
CA ILE A 195 -2.48 15.76 -1.20
C ILE A 195 -3.50 16.90 -1.09
N SER A 196 -4.21 17.22 -2.17
CA SER A 196 -5.23 18.28 -2.13
C SER A 196 -6.34 17.98 -1.11
N VAL A 197 -6.75 16.71 -0.98
CA VAL A 197 -7.74 16.28 0.01
C VAL A 197 -7.20 16.43 1.43
N LEU A 198 -5.92 16.13 1.66
CA LEU A 198 -5.29 16.25 2.98
C LEU A 198 -5.13 17.70 3.45
N LEU A 199 -5.02 18.65 2.52
CA LEU A 199 -4.90 20.08 2.81
C LEU A 199 -6.25 20.72 3.11
N ASP A 200 -7.28 20.36 2.35
CA ASP A 200 -8.58 21.04 2.40
C ASP A 200 -9.57 20.44 3.41
N SER A 201 -9.34 19.20 3.88
CA SER A 201 -10.38 18.43 4.55
C SER A 201 -9.97 18.00 5.95
N GLU A 202 -10.86 18.21 6.93
CA GLU A 202 -10.80 17.66 8.29
C GLU A 202 -11.07 16.14 8.26
N LEU A 203 -10.26 15.39 7.53
CA LEU A 203 -10.34 13.94 7.52
C LEU A 203 -9.95 13.39 8.89
N ASP A 204 -10.71 12.41 9.37
CA ASP A 204 -10.29 11.61 10.53
C ASP A 204 -8.87 11.07 10.30
N ARG A 205 -8.09 10.99 11.38
CA ARG A 205 -6.68 10.56 11.35
C ARG A 205 -6.52 9.22 10.61
N ARG A 206 -7.55 8.37 10.62
CA ARG A 206 -7.58 7.07 9.91
C ARG A 206 -7.53 7.23 8.40
N SER A 207 -8.38 8.08 7.82
CA SER A 207 -8.43 8.33 6.38
C SER A 207 -7.16 9.04 5.90
N LYS A 208 -6.62 9.97 6.72
CA LYS A 208 -5.38 10.69 6.42
C LYS A 208 -4.17 9.76 6.22
N ILE A 209 -4.07 8.72 7.04
CA ILE A 209 -2.98 7.73 6.93
C ILE A 209 -3.15 6.83 5.70
N SER A 210 -4.37 6.34 5.43
CA SER A 210 -4.63 5.49 4.27
C SER A 210 -4.27 6.22 2.98
N VAL A 211 -4.71 7.47 2.88
CA VAL A 211 -4.34 8.40 1.80
C VAL A 211 -2.82 8.55 1.70
N SER A 212 -2.12 8.80 2.81
CA SER A 212 -0.66 8.97 2.80
C SER A 212 0.10 7.75 2.30
N LEU A 213 -0.35 6.53 2.61
CA LEU A 213 0.32 5.33 2.13
C LEU A 213 0.16 5.17 0.61
N VAL A 214 -1.01 5.53 0.07
CA VAL A 214 -1.24 5.45 -1.36
C VAL A 214 -0.51 6.57 -2.12
N MET A 215 -0.34 7.75 -1.53
CA MET A 215 0.55 8.78 -2.09
C MET A 215 2.00 8.27 -2.18
N ALA A 216 2.49 7.58 -1.15
CA ALA A 216 3.81 6.96 -1.19
C ALA A 216 3.92 5.92 -2.31
N LEU A 217 2.85 5.17 -2.57
CA LEU A 217 2.81 4.22 -3.68
C LEU A 217 2.83 4.87 -5.05
N GLY A 218 2.07 5.93 -5.26
CA GLY A 218 2.11 6.67 -6.51
C GLY A 218 3.50 7.23 -6.79
N ALA A 219 4.20 7.69 -5.74
CA ALA A 219 5.58 8.14 -5.86
C ALA A 219 6.53 6.99 -6.27
N VAL A 220 6.49 5.84 -5.60
CA VAL A 220 7.33 4.68 -5.95
C VAL A 220 6.98 4.15 -7.35
N GLY A 221 5.70 4.08 -7.70
CA GLY A 221 5.22 3.70 -9.04
C GLY A 221 5.76 4.64 -10.12
N SER A 222 5.73 5.95 -9.88
CA SER A 222 6.24 6.94 -10.83
C SER A 222 7.74 6.77 -11.10
N VAL A 223 8.55 6.48 -10.07
CA VAL A 223 9.99 6.21 -10.22
C VAL A 223 10.20 4.97 -11.09
N SER A 224 9.43 3.91 -10.84
CA SER A 224 9.51 2.70 -11.66
C SER A 224 9.12 2.93 -13.13
N SER A 225 8.02 3.67 -13.35
CA SER A 225 7.55 4.07 -14.68
C SER A 225 8.62 4.84 -15.46
N ILE A 226 9.31 5.79 -14.80
CA ILE A 226 10.39 6.59 -15.40
C ILE A 226 11.58 5.69 -15.74
N MET A 227 12.00 4.82 -14.81
CA MET A 227 13.11 3.88 -15.05
C MET A 227 12.83 2.99 -16.28
N ARG A 228 11.62 2.47 -16.41
CA ARG A 228 11.23 1.68 -17.58
C ARG A 228 11.34 2.49 -18.89
N MET A 229 10.94 3.76 -18.87
CA MET A 229 11.03 4.65 -20.03
C MET A 229 12.49 4.90 -20.46
N VAL A 230 13.41 4.98 -19.50
CA VAL A 230 14.87 5.09 -19.76
C VAL A 230 15.40 3.84 -20.45
N TYR A 231 14.99 2.65 -19.98
CA TYR A 231 15.47 1.38 -20.53
C TYR A 231 14.78 0.94 -21.82
N LEU A 232 13.70 1.62 -22.24
CA LEU A 232 12.92 1.26 -23.43
C LEU A 232 13.74 1.22 -24.73
N ARG A 233 14.72 2.14 -24.91
CA ARG A 233 15.61 2.12 -26.09
C ARG A 233 16.49 0.87 -26.13
N GLY A 234 16.90 0.37 -24.96
CA GLY A 234 17.71 -0.85 -24.84
C GLY A 234 16.95 -2.11 -25.22
N LEU A 235 15.62 -2.10 -25.15
CA LEU A 235 14.77 -3.25 -25.52
C LEU A 235 14.67 -3.45 -27.04
N VAL A 236 14.67 -2.37 -27.83
CA VAL A 236 14.43 -2.45 -29.28
C VAL A 236 15.73 -2.57 -30.09
N GLY A 237 16.88 -2.29 -29.47
CA GLY A 237 18.17 -2.24 -30.15
C GLY A 237 18.90 -3.59 -30.31
N VAL A 238 18.42 -4.69 -29.72
CA VAL A 238 19.22 -5.94 -29.66
C VAL A 238 18.44 -7.18 -30.12
N PRO A 239 18.94 -7.93 -31.12
CA PRO A 239 18.25 -9.10 -31.71
C PRO A 239 18.02 -10.27 -30.76
N THR A 240 18.74 -10.36 -29.64
CA THR A 240 18.74 -11.54 -28.76
C THR A 240 17.93 -11.38 -27.47
N GLY A 241 17.27 -10.24 -27.23
CA GLY A 241 16.32 -10.02 -26.12
C GLY A 241 16.88 -10.10 -24.69
N LEU A 242 18.07 -10.68 -24.49
CA LEU A 242 18.69 -10.99 -23.21
C LEU A 242 19.93 -10.12 -23.00
N ASN A 243 19.71 -8.90 -22.53
CA ASN A 243 20.78 -8.00 -22.10
C ASN A 243 20.61 -7.63 -20.63
N PRO A 244 21.70 -7.25 -19.94
CA PRO A 244 21.64 -6.73 -18.58
C PRO A 244 20.71 -5.52 -18.43
N ILE A 245 20.54 -4.73 -19.49
CA ILE A 245 19.62 -3.58 -19.53
C ILE A 245 18.16 -4.04 -19.47
N THR A 246 17.79 -5.05 -20.26
CA THR A 246 16.44 -5.61 -20.29
C THR A 246 16.06 -6.22 -18.96
N ILE A 247 16.97 -6.99 -18.32
CA ILE A 247 16.68 -7.60 -17.02
C ILE A 247 16.49 -6.52 -15.94
N ARG A 248 17.29 -5.45 -15.96
CA ARG A 248 17.09 -4.28 -15.07
C ARG A 248 15.72 -3.65 -15.28
N ALA A 249 15.28 -3.48 -16.53
CA ALA A 249 13.94 -2.98 -16.82
C ALA A 249 12.85 -3.91 -16.25
N THR A 250 13.02 -5.22 -16.39
CA THR A 250 12.09 -6.23 -15.85
C THR A 250 12.04 -6.22 -14.32
N ILE A 251 13.18 -5.99 -13.64
CA ILE A 251 13.22 -5.84 -12.17
C ILE A 251 12.31 -4.69 -11.72
N TRP A 252 12.44 -3.51 -12.33
CA TRP A 252 11.58 -2.36 -12.05
C TRP A 252 10.11 -2.64 -12.40
N ALA A 253 9.87 -3.27 -13.56
CA ALA A 253 8.53 -3.66 -14.00
C ALA A 253 7.86 -4.69 -13.07
N THR A 254 8.62 -5.55 -12.39
CA THR A 254 8.07 -6.45 -11.35
C THR A 254 7.85 -5.72 -10.03
N ALA A 255 8.76 -4.80 -9.67
CA ALA A 255 8.69 -4.02 -8.44
C ALA A 255 7.40 -3.18 -8.35
N GLU A 256 7.05 -2.51 -9.44
CA GLU A 256 5.91 -1.58 -9.54
C GLU A 256 4.59 -2.23 -9.12
N PRO A 257 4.06 -3.24 -9.83
CA PRO A 257 2.80 -3.88 -9.47
C PRO A 257 2.91 -4.65 -8.14
N GLY A 258 4.03 -5.31 -7.84
CA GLY A 258 4.19 -6.08 -6.60
C GLY A 258 4.12 -5.21 -5.34
N THR A 259 4.91 -4.12 -5.30
CA THR A 259 4.86 -3.16 -4.19
C THR A 259 3.52 -2.43 -4.13
N GLY A 260 2.95 -2.12 -5.29
CA GLY A 260 1.61 -1.55 -5.45
C GLY A 260 0.52 -2.39 -4.78
N ILE A 261 0.43 -3.68 -5.09
CA ILE A 261 -0.57 -4.61 -4.51
C ILE A 261 -0.41 -4.71 -2.99
N ILE A 262 0.83 -4.90 -2.52
CA ILE A 262 1.17 -5.05 -1.10
C ILE A 262 0.72 -3.83 -0.32
N ALA A 263 1.16 -2.65 -0.73
CA ALA A 263 0.90 -1.45 0.04
C ALA A 263 -0.54 -0.94 -0.14
N ALA A 264 -1.17 -1.15 -1.31
CA ALA A 264 -2.60 -0.89 -1.48
C ALA A 264 -3.44 -1.74 -0.53
N SER A 265 -3.04 -3.00 -0.34
CA SER A 265 -3.66 -3.88 0.65
C SER A 265 -3.39 -3.38 2.07
N ILE A 266 -2.14 -3.09 2.43
CA ILE A 266 -1.78 -2.56 3.76
C ILE A 266 -2.53 -1.25 4.10
N ALA A 267 -2.80 -0.39 3.11
CA ALA A 267 -3.53 0.87 3.28
C ALA A 267 -4.93 0.65 3.89
N ILE A 268 -5.52 -0.53 3.66
CA ILE A 268 -6.87 -0.93 4.07
C ILE A 268 -6.86 -1.74 5.37
N LEU A 269 -5.76 -2.45 5.67
CA LEU A 269 -5.59 -3.25 6.90
C LEU A 269 -5.35 -2.41 8.16
N ARG A 270 -4.90 -1.17 8.01
CA ARG A 270 -4.45 -0.31 9.12
C ARG A 270 -5.45 -0.08 10.29
N PRO A 271 -6.78 0.09 10.09
CA PRO A 271 -7.70 0.17 11.24
C PRO A 271 -7.67 -1.07 12.12
N LEU A 272 -7.39 -2.25 11.56
CA LEU A 272 -7.27 -3.48 12.32
C LEU A 272 -5.96 -3.53 13.11
N ILE A 273 -4.83 -3.13 12.50
CA ILE A 273 -3.51 -3.11 13.19
C ILE A 273 -3.59 -2.23 14.45
N ARG A 274 -4.28 -1.09 14.37
CA ARG A 274 -4.52 -0.22 15.54
C ARG A 274 -5.38 -0.90 16.60
N ASN A 275 -6.49 -1.54 16.22
CA ASN A 275 -7.36 -2.23 17.17
C ASN A 275 -6.67 -3.42 17.85
N ILE A 276 -5.85 -4.19 17.11
CA ILE A 276 -5.08 -5.31 17.66
C ILE A 276 -4.01 -4.78 18.63
N THR A 277 -3.26 -3.74 18.25
CA THR A 277 -2.23 -3.15 19.12
C THR A 277 -2.82 -2.49 20.36
N THR A 278 -3.99 -1.84 20.28
CA THR A 278 -4.69 -1.33 21.47
C THR A 278 -5.20 -2.47 22.34
N ASN A 279 -5.77 -3.53 21.77
CA ASN A 279 -6.27 -4.68 22.53
C ASN A 279 -5.15 -5.45 23.23
N ILE A 280 -3.99 -5.60 22.59
CA ILE A 280 -2.78 -6.18 23.21
C ILE A 280 -2.29 -5.27 24.34
N ARG A 281 -2.27 -3.94 24.14
CA ARG A 281 -1.88 -2.98 25.18
C ARG A 281 -2.82 -3.01 26.39
N THR A 282 -4.13 -3.09 26.19
CA THR A 282 -5.10 -3.22 27.28
C THR A 282 -5.05 -4.58 27.99
N ARG A 283 -4.75 -5.67 27.27
CA ARG A 283 -4.53 -6.99 27.89
C ARG A 283 -3.21 -7.06 28.66
N ALA A 284 -2.18 -6.34 28.22
CA ALA A 284 -0.91 -6.22 28.94
C ALA A 284 -1.01 -5.33 30.19
N SER A 285 -2.02 -4.46 30.29
CA SER A 285 -2.21 -3.54 31.42
C SER A 285 -3.23 -4.00 32.46
N VAL A 286 -3.60 -5.29 32.53
CA VAL A 286 -4.48 -5.81 33.58
C VAL A 286 -3.79 -5.64 34.95
N PRO A 287 -4.32 -4.82 35.88
CA PRO A 287 -3.78 -4.72 37.22
C PRO A 287 -4.08 -6.02 37.99
N ILE A 288 -3.06 -6.62 38.61
CA ILE A 288 -3.20 -7.77 39.51
C ILE A 288 -4.12 -7.35 40.67
N PRO A 289 -5.19 -8.09 41.01
CA PRO A 289 -6.01 -7.77 42.17
C PRO A 289 -5.17 -7.97 43.44
N ARG A 290 -4.98 -6.90 44.23
CA ARG A 290 -4.37 -6.98 45.57
C ARG A 290 -5.25 -7.88 46.45
N ARG A 291 -4.75 -9.08 46.73
CA ARG A 291 -5.33 -10.06 47.67
C ARG A 291 -5.57 -9.37 49.02
N ALA A 292 -6.80 -9.40 49.49
CA ALA A 292 -7.19 -8.85 50.78
C ALA A 292 -6.37 -9.49 51.91
N GLN A 293 -5.58 -8.67 52.60
CA GLN A 293 -4.80 -9.10 53.76
C GLN A 293 -5.73 -9.16 54.97
N LYS A 294 -5.89 -10.37 55.52
CA LYS A 294 -6.68 -10.68 56.71
C LYS A 294 -6.04 -10.00 57.93
N LYS A 295 -6.77 -9.09 58.60
CA LYS A 295 -6.33 -8.41 59.84
C LYS A 295 -6.49 -9.37 61.02
N ILE A 296 -5.42 -9.57 61.79
CA ILE A 296 -5.38 -10.27 63.09
C ILE A 296 -5.49 -9.17 64.17
N PRO A 297 -6.17 -9.38 65.32
CA PRO A 297 -6.44 -8.32 66.29
C PRO A 297 -5.18 -7.82 67.01
N ASP A 298 -5.19 -6.52 67.28
CA ASP A 298 -4.10 -5.72 67.82
C ASP A 298 -3.91 -5.96 69.35
N GLU A 299 -2.66 -6.09 69.79
CA GLU A 299 -2.20 -5.96 71.19
C GLU A 299 -1.15 -4.83 71.23
N GLU A 300 -1.03 -4.20 72.40
CA GLU A 300 -0.75 -2.79 72.72
C GLU A 300 0.57 -2.13 72.26
N GLU A 301 0.48 -0.79 72.15
CA GLU A 301 1.50 0.23 72.49
C GLU A 301 2.31 0.96 71.40
N ASP A 302 1.93 2.24 71.22
CA ASP A 302 2.65 3.47 70.91
C ASP A 302 3.91 3.46 70.01
N THR A 303 3.77 3.98 68.78
CA THR A 303 4.63 5.09 68.31
C THR A 303 4.14 5.72 66.99
N ILE A 304 4.44 7.01 66.85
CA ILE A 304 3.89 8.00 65.92
C ILE A 304 4.29 7.75 64.45
N ALA A 305 3.32 7.67 63.55
CA ALA A 305 3.54 7.83 62.10
C ALA A 305 2.36 8.56 61.41
N LEU A 306 2.71 9.63 60.68
CA LEU A 306 1.82 10.53 59.93
C LEU A 306 0.94 9.77 58.92
N THR A 307 -0.38 9.80 59.13
CA THR A 307 -1.37 9.28 58.19
C THR A 307 -2.04 10.44 57.45
N SER A 308 -1.82 10.56 56.15
CA SER A 308 -2.71 11.34 55.26
C SER A 308 -3.87 10.43 54.82
N GLN A 309 -5.05 10.62 55.40
CA GLN A 309 -6.28 9.96 54.95
C GLN A 309 -6.92 10.77 53.81
N ASP A 310 -6.96 10.19 52.61
CA ASP A 310 -7.89 10.58 51.55
C ASP A 310 -9.29 10.09 51.92
N SER A 311 -10.15 11.04 52.31
CA SER A 311 -11.56 10.76 52.60
C SER A 311 -12.35 10.63 51.29
N LYS A 312 -12.80 9.40 51.00
CA LYS A 312 -13.86 9.11 50.01
C LYS A 312 -15.15 9.77 50.47
N LYS A 313 -15.63 10.78 49.74
CA LYS A 313 -16.92 11.41 50.03
C LYS A 313 -18.08 10.52 49.54
N SER A 314 -18.92 10.18 50.51
CA SER A 314 -20.20 9.51 50.44
C SER A 314 -21.20 10.24 49.54
N SER A 315 -21.98 9.46 48.79
CA SER A 315 -23.18 9.87 48.07
C SER A 315 -24.23 10.35 49.07
N MET A 316 -24.46 11.66 49.14
CA MET A 316 -25.50 12.26 49.96
C MET A 316 -26.79 12.39 49.15
N ARG A 317 -27.82 11.68 49.62
CA ARG A 317 -29.23 11.79 49.21
C ARG A 317 -29.74 13.18 49.62
N THR A 318 -30.31 13.93 48.69
CA THR A 318 -31.00 15.20 48.97
C THR A 318 -32.48 15.02 48.63
N GLU A 319 -33.31 15.00 49.67
CA GLU A 319 -34.74 15.31 49.57
C GLU A 319 -34.90 16.81 49.76
N ALA A 320 -35.55 17.49 48.80
CA ALA A 320 -36.18 18.78 48.99
C ALA A 320 -37.22 19.01 47.87
N THR A 321 -38.49 18.92 48.28
CA THR A 321 -39.60 19.85 47.93
C THR A 321 -39.70 20.37 46.49
N GLU A 322 -40.68 19.81 45.78
CA GLU A 322 -41.70 20.45 44.92
C GLU A 322 -41.48 21.91 44.47
N SER A 323 -41.25 22.12 43.16
CA SER A 323 -41.71 23.30 42.39
C SER A 323 -41.53 23.12 40.86
N ASP A 324 -42.66 23.22 40.16
CA ASP A 324 -42.97 23.62 38.77
C ASP A 324 -42.35 22.92 37.52
N PRO A 325 -43.18 22.28 36.65
CA PRO A 325 -42.72 21.57 35.44
C PRO A 325 -42.43 22.43 34.18
N TRP A 326 -42.49 23.76 34.24
CA TRP A 326 -42.50 24.61 33.02
C TRP A 326 -41.48 25.77 33.01
N SER A 327 -40.22 25.54 33.45
CA SER A 327 -39.14 26.51 33.24
C SER A 327 -38.13 26.04 32.17
N PRO A 328 -37.90 26.80 31.09
CA PRO A 328 -36.88 26.48 30.10
C PRO A 328 -35.62 27.30 30.38
N THR A 329 -34.74 26.79 31.23
CA THR A 329 -33.40 27.38 31.43
C THR A 329 -32.33 26.33 31.17
N VAL A 330 -31.74 26.39 29.96
CA VAL A 330 -30.60 25.59 29.53
C VAL A 330 -29.35 26.10 30.26
N THR A 331 -28.82 25.33 31.21
CA THR A 331 -27.53 25.62 31.85
C THR A 331 -26.39 24.89 31.13
N PHE A 332 -25.52 25.66 30.48
CA PHE A 332 -24.27 25.18 29.89
C PHE A 332 -23.25 24.87 31.00
N GLY A 333 -22.85 23.61 31.15
CA GLY A 333 -21.78 23.20 32.04
C GLY A 333 -20.40 23.39 31.41
N GLN A 334 -19.68 24.45 31.77
CA GLN A 334 -18.28 24.66 31.41
C GLN A 334 -17.38 24.13 32.56
N ALA A 335 -16.65 23.05 32.33
CA ALA A 335 -15.71 22.51 33.31
C ALA A 335 -14.41 23.33 33.30
N THR A 336 -14.24 24.22 34.29
CA THR A 336 -12.98 24.96 34.49
C THR A 336 -12.18 24.26 35.59
N SER A 337 -11.00 23.74 35.24
CA SER A 337 -10.10 23.08 36.20
C SER A 337 -9.20 24.13 36.87
N THR A 338 -9.46 24.44 38.14
CA THR A 338 -8.59 25.27 38.96
C THR A 338 -7.73 24.39 39.88
N ARG A 339 -6.40 24.49 39.73
CA ARG A 339 -5.42 23.96 40.70
C ARG A 339 -5.25 24.99 41.83
N ILE A 340 -5.47 24.56 43.07
CA ILE A 340 -5.21 25.37 44.26
C ILE A 340 -3.81 25.01 44.79
N VAL A 341 -2.95 26.01 44.96
CA VAL A 341 -1.66 25.90 45.66
C VAL A 341 -1.81 26.61 46.99
N SER A 342 -1.71 25.89 48.11
CA SER A 342 -1.75 26.49 49.45
C SER A 342 -0.33 26.70 49.98
N ILE A 343 0.04 27.93 50.29
CA ILE A 343 1.26 28.28 51.03
C ILE A 343 0.84 28.58 52.47
N THR A 344 1.33 27.81 53.44
CA THR A 344 1.11 28.04 54.87
C THR A 344 2.23 28.91 55.44
N GLY A 345 1.93 30.18 55.71
CA GLY A 345 2.82 31.12 56.41
C GLY A 345 2.76 30.92 57.93
N GLY A 346 3.92 30.78 58.57
CA GLY A 346 4.06 30.60 60.01
C GLY A 346 4.46 31.86 60.76
N LYS A 347 3.80 32.05 61.91
CA LYS A 347 4.15 32.83 63.12
C LYS A 347 4.07 34.37 63.09
N ALA A 348 3.27 34.87 64.04
CA ALA A 348 3.03 36.26 64.41
C ALA A 348 4.21 36.88 65.19
N LEU A 349 4.41 38.19 65.03
CA LEU A 349 5.21 39.03 65.94
C LEU A 349 4.27 39.96 66.76
N PRO A 350 4.63 40.29 68.01
CA PRO A 350 3.80 41.07 68.95
C PRO A 350 3.87 42.60 68.71
N PRO A 351 2.95 43.40 69.31
CA PRO A 351 2.75 44.81 68.96
C PRO A 351 3.75 45.72 69.69
N LEU A 352 4.00 46.90 69.10
CA LEU A 352 4.84 47.98 69.66
C LEU A 352 3.99 49.26 69.81
N PRO A 353 4.40 50.19 70.70
CA PRO A 353 3.53 50.91 71.64
C PRO A 353 2.65 52.02 71.08
#